data_AF-A0A6A4QL06-F1
#
_entry.id   AF-A0A6A4QL06-F1
#
_cell.length_a   1.000
_cell.length_b   1.000
_cell.length_c   1.000
_cell.angle_alpha   90.00
_cell.angle_beta   90.00
_cell.angle_gamma   90.00
#
_symmetry.space_group_name_H-M   'P 1'
#
loop_
_entity.id
_entity.type
_entity.pdbx_description
1 polymer ?
#
loop_
_entity_poly.entity_id
_entity_poly.type
_entity_poly.pdbx_seq_one_letter_code
_entity_poly.pdbx_strand_id
1 'polypeptide(L)'
;MMSKGETYKGRWKPEEDEILIAYVNKHGLNDIQNITGLNRSKESCKIRWTNYLNPRLNMVPFTPQEELQIINLHSRFGAKWNLIASEVSSN
;
A
#
# COMPACT_ATOMS: atom_id res chain seq x y z
N MET A 1 28.89 -16.09 0.89
CA MET A 1 27.48 -15.91 0.47
C MET A 1 26.67 -15.65 1.74
N MET A 2 26.18 -14.42 1.95
CA MET A 2 25.33 -14.11 3.10
C MET A 2 23.92 -14.61 2.79
N SER A 3 23.48 -15.64 3.52
CA SER A 3 22.11 -16.14 3.55
C SER A 3 21.18 -14.98 3.91
N LYS A 4 20.41 -14.50 2.93
CA LYS A 4 19.36 -13.50 3.16
C LYS A 4 18.35 -14.10 4.12
N GLY A 5 18.36 -13.63 5.37
CA GLY A 5 17.39 -14.01 6.39
C GLY A 5 15.97 -13.91 5.81
N GLU A 6 15.19 -14.96 6.01
CA GLU A 6 13.83 -15.03 5.49
C GLU A 6 12.99 -13.91 6.10
N THR A 7 12.70 -12.88 5.30
CA THR A 7 11.78 -11.82 5.69
C THR A 7 10.40 -12.43 5.90
N TYR A 8 9.74 -12.08 7.01
CA TYR A 8 8.43 -12.65 7.37
C TYR A 8 7.38 -12.24 6.33
N LYS A 9 6.77 -13.26 5.68
CA LYS A 9 5.72 -13.08 4.65
C LYS A 9 4.30 -13.18 5.21
N GLY A 10 4.13 -13.27 6.53
CA GLY A 10 2.82 -13.41 7.14
C GLY A 10 2.06 -12.08 7.26
N ARG A 11 0.88 -12.14 7.89
CA ARG A 11 0.00 -10.97 8.09
C ARG A 11 0.73 -9.89 8.89
N TRP A 12 0.52 -8.63 8.53
CA TRP A 12 1.03 -7.49 9.30
C TRP A 12 0.33 -7.42 10.65
N LYS A 13 1.13 -7.32 11.70
CA LYS A 13 0.63 -7.09 13.05
C LYS A 13 0.47 -5.60 13.32
N PRO A 14 -0.44 -5.19 14.22
CA PRO A 14 -0.62 -3.79 14.58
C PRO A 14 0.68 -3.12 15.06
N GLU A 15 1.53 -3.83 15.80
CA GLU A 15 2.80 -3.30 16.30
C GLU A 15 3.79 -3.02 15.16
N GLU A 16 3.77 -3.86 14.12
CA GLU A 16 4.58 -3.63 12.92
C GLU A 16 4.10 -2.39 12.14
N ASP A 17 2.78 -2.20 12.06
CA ASP A 17 2.16 -1.04 11.42
C ASP A 17 2.53 0.26 12.16
N GLU A 18 2.50 0.26 13.50
CA GLU A 18 2.91 1.40 14.33
C GLU A 18 4.36 1.81 14.10
N ILE A 19 5.28 0.84 14.07
CA ILE A 19 6.70 1.09 13.78
C ILE A 19 6.86 1.69 12.38
N LEU A 20 6.16 1.13 11.39
CA LEU A 20 6.20 1.61 10.02
C LEU A 20 5.65 3.03 9.90
N ILE A 21 4.54 3.33 10.56
CA ILE A 21 3.92 4.66 10.57
C ILE A 21 4.85 5.68 11.21
N ALA A 22 5.36 5.39 12.41
CA ALA A 22 6.25 6.28 13.13
C ALA A 22 7.52 6.59 12.31
N TYR A 23 8.09 5.57 11.67
CA TYR A 23 9.28 5.73 10.84
C TYR A 23 9.01 6.57 9.59
N VAL A 24 7.96 6.26 8.82
CA VAL A 24 7.64 7.00 7.59
C VAL A 24 7.24 8.44 7.88
N ASN A 25 6.54 8.70 8.99
CA ASN A 25 6.23 10.07 9.42
C ASN A 25 7.48 10.88 9.76
N LYS A 26 8.53 10.24 10.28
CA LYS A 26 9.78 10.90 10.69
C LYS A 26 10.80 11.05 9.56
N HIS A 27 10.97 10.03 8.73
CA HIS A 27 12.03 9.93 7.72
C HIS A 27 11.52 9.97 6.27
N GLY A 28 10.22 9.75 6.05
CA GLY A 28 9.63 9.60 4.74
C GLY A 28 9.81 8.20 4.13
N LEU A 29 9.04 7.90 3.09
CA LEU A 29 9.03 6.59 2.43
C LEU A 29 10.34 6.27 1.66
N ASN A 30 11.10 7.31 1.31
CA ASN A 30 12.34 7.15 0.55
C ASN A 30 13.45 6.48 1.37
N ASP A 31 13.44 6.64 2.70
CA ASP A 31 14.47 6.10 3.59
C ASP A 31 14.08 4.77 4.25
N ILE A 32 12.97 4.16 3.82
CA ILE A 32 12.39 2.94 4.41
C ILE A 32 13.33 1.73 4.46
N GLN A 33 14.44 1.76 3.71
CA GLN A 33 15.46 0.73 3.73
C GLN A 33 16.26 0.70 5.04
N ASN A 34 16.29 1.81 5.77
CA ASN A 34 17.00 1.98 7.04
C ASN A 34 16.09 1.76 8.25
N ILE A 35 14.86 1.26 8.03
CA ILE A 35 13.94 0.95 9.11
C ILE A 35 14.47 -0.22 9.95
N THR A 36 14.62 0.00 11.25
CA THR A 36 15.05 -1.01 12.21
C THR A 36 13.88 -1.48 13.05
N GLY A 37 13.89 -2.75 13.49
CA GLY A 37 12.82 -3.29 14.34
C GLY A 37 11.65 -3.93 13.59
N LEU A 38 11.74 -4.03 12.25
CA LEU A 38 10.81 -4.79 11.41
C LEU A 38 11.52 -5.95 10.73
N ASN A 39 10.95 -7.15 10.81
CA ASN A 39 11.43 -8.32 10.06
C ASN A 39 10.74 -8.41 8.67
N ARG A 40 10.71 -7.29 7.95
CA ARG A 40 10.01 -7.11 6.67
C ARG A 40 10.97 -6.61 5.59
N SER A 41 10.73 -7.00 4.34
CA SER A 41 11.49 -6.44 3.22
C SER A 41 11.05 -5.00 2.96
N LYS A 42 11.97 -4.16 2.46
CA LYS A 42 11.66 -2.78 2.05
C LYS A 42 10.48 -2.72 1.08
N GLU A 43 10.37 -3.66 0.14
CA GLU A 43 9.24 -3.75 -0.78
C GLU A 43 7.92 -4.03 -0.05
N SER A 44 7.92 -4.92 0.95
CA SER A 44 6.73 -5.20 1.75
C SER A 44 6.31 -3.97 2.57
N CYS A 45 7.26 -3.25 3.18
CA CYS A 45 6.98 -2.03 3.92
C CYS A 45 6.39 -0.94 3.00
N LYS A 46 6.92 -0.77 1.77
CA LYS A 46 6.36 0.18 0.80
C LYS A 46 4.93 -0.18 0.43
N ILE A 47 4.66 -1.42 0.07
CA ILE A 47 3.32 -1.90 -0.28
C ILE A 47 2.36 -1.72 0.89
N ARG A 48 2.79 -2.03 2.12
CA ARG A 48 1.95 -1.87 3.31
C ARG A 48 1.56 -0.41 3.53
N TRP A 49 2.53 0.49 3.43
CA TRP A 49 2.28 1.92 3.54
C TRP A 49 1.34 2.41 2.44
N THR A 50 1.65 2.14 1.17
CA THR A 50 0.89 2.66 0.03
C THR A 50 -0.52 2.12 -0.06
N ASN A 51 -0.79 0.93 0.48
CA ASN A 51 -2.10 0.29 0.32
C ASN A 51 -2.98 0.36 1.58
N TYR A 52 -2.39 0.54 2.76
CA TYR A 52 -3.14 0.44 4.02
C TYR A 52 -2.87 1.53 5.05
N LEU A 53 -1.64 2.07 5.15
CA LEU A 53 -1.29 2.95 6.27
C LEU A 53 -1.17 4.44 5.89
N ASN A 54 -1.05 4.74 4.60
CA ASN A 54 -0.95 6.13 4.14
C ASN A 54 -2.26 6.87 4.43
N PRO A 55 -2.24 7.97 5.21
CA PRO A 55 -3.45 8.71 5.57
C PRO A 55 -4.14 9.37 4.37
N ARG A 56 -3.47 9.47 3.21
CA ARG A 56 -4.05 9.95 1.95
C ARG A 56 -4.82 8.86 1.20
N LEU A 57 -4.87 7.63 1.71
CA LEU A 57 -5.67 6.57 1.10
C LEU A 57 -7.14 6.80 1.39
N ASN A 58 -7.93 6.85 0.32
CA ASN A 58 -9.36 6.84 0.46
C ASN A 58 -9.81 5.44 0.91
N MET A 59 -10.14 5.32 2.19
CA MET A 59 -10.71 4.11 2.78
C MET A 59 -12.25 4.14 2.80
N VAL A 60 -12.85 5.18 2.26
CA VAL A 60 -14.32 5.31 2.17
C VAL A 60 -14.83 4.37 1.08
N PRO A 61 -16.00 3.74 1.26
CA PRO A 61 -16.64 2.98 0.20
C PRO A 61 -16.84 3.84 -1.05
N PHE A 62 -16.74 3.21 -2.22
CA PHE A 62 -17.10 3.87 -3.48
C PHE A 62 -18.56 4.31 -3.45
N THR A 63 -18.83 5.49 -3.99
CA THR A 63 -20.17 5.94 -4.30
C THR A 63 -20.77 5.08 -5.42
N PRO A 64 -22.11 4.96 -5.52
CA PRO A 64 -22.75 4.23 -6.63
C PRO A 64 -22.30 4.72 -8.02
N GLN A 65 -21.97 6.00 -8.15
CA GLN A 65 -21.44 6.61 -9.36
C GLN A 65 -20.03 6.09 -9.68
N GLU A 66 -19.15 6.03 -8.69
CA GLU A 66 -17.80 5.46 -8.84
C GLU A 66 -17.86 3.96 -9.14
N GLU A 67 -18.77 3.21 -8.52
CA GLU A 67 -18.97 1.79 -8.83
C GLU A 67 -19.37 1.58 -10.29
N LEU A 68 -20.33 2.35 -10.79
CA LEU A 68 -20.73 2.32 -12.20
C LEU A 68 -19.56 2.70 -13.12
N GLN A 69 -18.76 3.70 -12.73
CA GLN A 69 -17.57 4.08 -13.47
C GLN A 69 -16.54 2.95 -13.52
N ILE A 70 -16.28 2.27 -12.39
CA ILE A 70 -15.39 1.11 -12.30
C ILE A 70 -15.86 -0.01 -13.23
N ILE A 71 -17.16 -0.34 -13.22
CA ILE A 71 -17.73 -1.38 -14.08
C ILE A 71 -17.55 -1.04 -15.56
N ASN A 72 -17.85 0.20 -15.95
CA ASN A 72 -17.69 0.67 -17.33
C ASN A 72 -16.21 0.66 -17.77
N LEU A 73 -15.30 1.13 -16.92
CA LEU A 73 -13.87 1.12 -17.19
C LEU A 73 -13.33 -0.31 -17.28
N HIS A 74 -13.79 -1.22 -16.41
CA HIS A 74 -13.42 -2.63 -16.47
C HIS A 74 -13.93 -3.30 -17.75
N SER A 75 -15.16 -2.98 -18.19
CA SER A 75 -15.68 -3.46 -19.49
C SER A 75 -14.81 -2.99 -20.66
N ARG A 76 -14.26 -1.77 -20.59
CA ARG A 76 -13.42 -1.19 -21.65
C ARG A 76 -11.96 -1.66 -21.62
N PHE A 77 -11.36 -1.79 -20.44
CA PHE A 77 -9.92 -1.99 -20.26
C PHE A 77 -9.55 -3.38 -19.71
N GLY A 78 -10.53 -4.18 -19.27
CA GLY A 78 -10.32 -5.47 -18.62
C GLY A 78 -9.67 -5.33 -17.25
N ALA A 79 -8.87 -6.33 -16.84
CA ALA A 79 -8.22 -6.39 -15.52
C ALA A 79 -7.04 -5.40 -15.31
N LYS A 80 -7.04 -4.25 -16.02
CA LYS A 80 -6.01 -3.21 -15.90
C LYS A 80 -6.31 -2.28 -14.72
N TRP A 81 -6.30 -2.82 -13.51
CA TRP A 81 -6.70 -2.10 -12.29
C TRP A 81 -5.88 -0.84 -12.00
N ASN A 82 -4.59 -0.81 -12.35
CA ASN A 82 -3.78 0.41 -12.21
C ASN A 82 -4.32 1.57 -13.06
N LEU A 83 -4.80 1.29 -14.28
CA LEU A 83 -5.39 2.29 -15.17
C LEU A 83 -6.79 2.69 -14.70
N ILE A 84 -7.60 1.71 -14.28
CA ILE A 84 -8.94 1.98 -13.74
C ILE A 84 -8.83 2.86 -12.49
N ALA A 85 -7.91 2.54 -11.58
CA ALA A 85 -7.68 3.30 -10.35
C ALA A 85 -7.25 4.75 -10.63
N SER A 86 -6.42 5.00 -11.65
CA SER A 86 -6.04 6.38 -12.02
C SER A 86 -7.18 7.19 -12.62
N GLU A 87 -8.16 6.54 -13.25
CA GLU A 87 -9.33 7.22 -13.85
C GLU A 87 -10.46 7.44 -12.82
N VAL A 88 -10.54 6.59 -11.78
CA VAL A 88 -11.57 6.67 -10.73
C VAL A 88 -11.14 7.60 -9.59
N SER A 89 -9.84 7.85 -9.41
CA SER A 89 -9.32 8.68 -8.32
C SER A 89 -9.55 10.18 -8.58
N SER A 90 -10.78 10.63 -8.34
CA SER A 90 -11.14 12.04 -8.26
C SER A 90 -11.86 12.33 -6.94
N ASN A 91 -11.08 12.42 -5.85
CA ASN A 91 -11.29 13.36 -4.74
C ASN A 91 -10.02 13.50 -3.90
#